data_AF-A0AAE3DG14-F1
#
_entry.id   AF-A0AAE3DG14-F1
#
_cell.length_a   1.000
_cell.length_b   1.000
_cell.length_c   1.000
_cell.angle_alpha   90.00
_cell.angle_beta   90.00
_cell.angle_gamma   90.00
#
_symmetry.space_group_name_H-M   'P 1'
#
loop_
_entity.id
_entity.type
_entity.pdbx_description
1 polymer ?
#
loop_
_entity_poly.entity_id
_entity_poly.type
_entity_poly.pdbx_seq_one_letter_code
_entity_poly.pdbx_strand_id
1 'polypeptide(L)'
;MKDLSLPRKEYHSDMAAVPETGRFITGDEIAASLANGSGFEGGKARIYEFFQTPHTPKESADFLKKEYGIGGRTHAVSRESGSYEDHGSKGITLRKTGCADVQMNWSKVASRISELIRTNRYFTPDEQAAYDKAMEQDALRNAVYNDYNDVKAAHPDEIVLYQVGDFFELYGEDARAVADDLSLELTRRNLEGAGRVTMCGFPANELGEYVEKLREKHRIRTAWDEEKEEWYFSVVDVVAVLT
;
A
#
# COMPACT_ATOMS: atom_id res chain seq x y z
N MET A 1 51.94 -53.21 38.21
CA MET A 1 51.30 -52.26 37.28
C MET A 1 51.89 -52.50 35.90
N LYS A 2 51.08 -52.98 34.94
CA LYS A 2 51.51 -53.16 33.54
C LYS A 2 51.08 -51.91 32.78
N ASP A 3 52.06 -51.19 32.27
CA ASP A 3 51.89 -49.94 31.52
C ASP A 3 51.24 -50.26 30.15
N LEU A 4 50.14 -49.58 29.82
CA LEU A 4 49.39 -49.78 28.58
C LEU A 4 49.89 -48.78 27.53
N SER A 5 50.99 -49.10 26.85
CA SER A 5 51.46 -48.34 25.70
C SER A 5 50.69 -48.73 24.42
N LEU A 6 49.48 -48.18 24.27
CA LEU A 6 48.77 -48.29 22.99
C LEU A 6 49.35 -47.26 21.99
N PRO A 7 49.67 -47.66 20.75
CA PRO A 7 50.17 -46.75 19.74
C PRO A 7 49.08 -45.76 19.34
N ARG A 8 49.46 -44.49 19.25
CA ARG A 8 48.57 -43.38 18.88
C ARG A 8 48.17 -43.55 17.42
N LYS A 9 46.87 -43.70 17.16
CA LYS A 9 46.33 -43.82 15.80
C LYS A 9 46.12 -42.40 15.25
N GLU A 10 46.92 -42.01 14.28
CA GLU A 10 46.72 -40.76 13.55
C GLU A 10 45.52 -40.91 12.63
N TYR A 11 44.54 -40.01 12.80
CA TYR A 11 43.40 -39.88 11.91
C TYR A 11 43.68 -38.72 10.97
N HIS A 12 43.78 -39.00 9.67
CA HIS A 12 43.78 -37.98 8.63
C HIS A 12 42.36 -37.93 8.05
N SER A 13 41.74 -36.75 8.02
CA SER A 13 40.56 -36.54 7.19
C SER A 13 41.04 -36.09 5.81
N ASP A 14 40.91 -36.97 4.81
CA ASP A 14 40.94 -36.49 3.43
C ASP A 14 39.65 -35.70 3.21
N MET A 15 39.76 -34.37 3.25
CA MET A 15 38.66 -33.49 2.85
C MET A 15 38.38 -33.79 1.38
N ALA A 16 37.32 -34.56 1.11
CA ALA A 16 36.86 -34.79 -0.25
C ALA A 16 36.65 -33.44 -0.91
N ALA A 17 37.40 -33.17 -1.99
CA ALA A 17 37.24 -31.95 -2.76
C ALA A 17 35.78 -31.90 -3.25
N VAL A 18 35.00 -30.95 -2.73
CA VAL A 18 33.66 -30.70 -3.22
C VAL A 18 33.83 -30.26 -4.67
N PRO A 19 33.19 -30.93 -5.65
CA PRO A 19 33.32 -30.55 -7.05
C PRO A 19 32.90 -29.09 -7.20
N GLU A 20 33.61 -28.33 -8.04
CA GLU A 20 33.23 -26.96 -8.36
C GLU A 20 31.83 -26.98 -8.99
N THR A 21 30.79 -26.73 -8.19
CA THR A 21 29.45 -26.50 -8.70
C THR A 21 29.49 -25.24 -9.56
N GLY A 22 29.29 -25.40 -10.87
CA GLY A 22 29.17 -24.27 -11.79
C GLY A 22 28.14 -23.25 -11.30
N ARG A 23 28.32 -21.97 -11.66
CA ARG A 23 27.40 -20.90 -11.23
C ARG A 23 25.97 -21.24 -11.64
N PHE A 24 25.01 -21.08 -10.74
CA PHE A 24 23.58 -21.25 -11.00
C PHE A 24 22.77 -20.16 -10.30
N ILE A 25 21.54 -19.95 -10.75
CA ILE A 25 20.60 -19.04 -10.10
C ILE A 25 19.92 -19.78 -8.95
N THR A 26 20.13 -19.31 -7.73
CA THR A 26 19.65 -19.92 -6.49
C THR A 26 18.16 -19.66 -6.23
N GLY A 27 17.57 -20.44 -5.31
CA GLY A 27 16.19 -20.24 -4.89
C GLY A 27 15.93 -18.86 -4.28
N ASP A 28 16.89 -18.35 -3.49
CA ASP A 28 16.78 -17.02 -2.88
C ASP A 28 16.92 -15.89 -3.90
N GLU A 29 17.74 -16.07 -4.94
CA GLU A 29 17.80 -15.11 -6.05
C GLU A 29 16.48 -15.04 -6.83
N ILE A 30 15.85 -16.20 -7.08
CA ILE A 30 14.53 -16.24 -7.71
C ILE A 30 13.51 -15.54 -6.81
N ALA A 31 13.53 -15.84 -5.50
CA ALA A 31 12.63 -15.22 -4.53
C ALA A 31 12.78 -13.70 -4.49
N ALA A 32 14.02 -13.21 -4.44
CA ALA A 32 14.32 -11.78 -4.46
C ALA A 32 13.84 -11.11 -5.76
N SER A 33 14.00 -11.77 -6.92
CA SER A 33 13.48 -11.25 -8.19
C SER A 33 11.96 -11.09 -8.16
N LEU A 34 11.25 -12.14 -7.74
CA LEU A 34 9.78 -12.15 -7.67
C LEU A 34 9.22 -11.16 -6.64
N ALA A 35 9.91 -11.00 -5.50
CA ALA A 35 9.55 -10.03 -4.47
C ALA A 35 9.65 -8.57 -4.93
N ASN A 36 10.28 -8.28 -6.08
CA ASN A 36 10.25 -6.92 -6.66
C ASN A 36 8.91 -6.59 -7.36
N GLY A 37 7.94 -7.50 -7.36
CA GLY A 37 6.63 -7.31 -7.98
C GLY A 37 6.66 -7.23 -9.51
N SER A 38 5.59 -6.72 -10.12
CA SER A 38 5.44 -6.64 -11.59
C SER A 38 6.27 -5.55 -12.27
N GLY A 39 6.80 -4.59 -11.51
CA GLY A 39 7.49 -3.41 -12.06
C GLY A 39 6.55 -2.26 -12.45
N PHE A 40 5.24 -2.44 -12.34
CA PHE A 40 4.25 -1.36 -12.45
C PHE A 40 4.06 -0.65 -11.11
N GLU A 41 3.71 0.64 -11.17
CA GLU A 41 3.32 1.42 -10.00
C GLU A 41 2.15 0.75 -9.26
N GLY A 42 2.31 0.58 -7.95
CA GLY A 42 1.36 -0.14 -7.09
C GLY A 42 1.23 -1.65 -7.38
N GLY A 43 1.93 -2.20 -8.37
CA GLY A 43 1.76 -3.59 -8.80
C GLY A 43 2.16 -4.61 -7.73
N LYS A 44 3.16 -4.27 -6.92
CA LYS A 44 3.56 -5.11 -5.78
C LYS A 44 2.44 -5.23 -4.74
N ALA A 45 1.77 -4.12 -4.41
CA ALA A 45 0.64 -4.09 -3.48
C ALA A 45 -0.57 -4.85 -4.05
N ARG A 46 -0.91 -4.65 -5.33
CA ARG A 46 -2.00 -5.40 -5.99
C ARG A 46 -1.78 -6.90 -5.99
N ILE A 47 -0.54 -7.36 -6.23
CA ILE A 47 -0.20 -8.78 -6.13
C ILE A 47 -0.38 -9.26 -4.71
N TYR A 48 0.13 -8.53 -3.72
CA TYR A 48 -0.01 -8.90 -2.31
C TYR A 48 -1.49 -9.04 -1.92
N GLU A 49 -2.30 -8.02 -2.22
CA GLU A 49 -3.74 -7.96 -1.95
C GLU A 49 -4.50 -9.12 -2.61
N PHE A 50 -4.25 -9.38 -3.91
CA PHE A 50 -4.88 -10.49 -4.62
C PHE A 50 -4.65 -11.82 -3.90
N PHE A 51 -3.42 -12.09 -3.47
CA PHE A 51 -3.08 -13.35 -2.79
C PHE A 51 -3.54 -13.42 -1.33
N GLN A 52 -4.17 -12.39 -0.76
CA GLN A 52 -4.81 -12.47 0.55
C GLN A 52 -6.10 -13.30 0.53
N THR A 53 -6.74 -13.42 -0.64
CA THR A 53 -7.94 -14.25 -0.80
C THR A 53 -7.63 -15.59 -1.47
N PRO A 54 -8.37 -16.67 -1.16
CA PRO A 54 -8.16 -17.96 -1.82
C PRO A 54 -8.47 -17.90 -3.32
N HIS A 55 -7.54 -18.39 -4.14
CA HIS A 55 -7.70 -18.46 -5.59
C HIS A 55 -7.27 -19.82 -6.14
N THR A 56 -7.83 -20.19 -7.28
CA THR A 56 -7.35 -21.37 -8.01
C THR A 56 -5.99 -21.09 -8.66
N PRO A 57 -5.16 -22.12 -8.90
CA PRO A 57 -3.86 -21.93 -9.58
C PRO A 57 -3.97 -21.28 -10.96
N LYS A 58 -5.12 -21.45 -11.64
CA LYS A 58 -5.39 -20.83 -12.94
C LYS A 58 -5.65 -19.33 -12.79
N GLU A 59 -6.52 -18.94 -11.86
CA GLU A 59 -6.83 -17.52 -11.61
C GLU A 59 -5.57 -16.75 -11.19
N SER A 60 -4.76 -17.32 -10.29
CA SER A 60 -3.49 -16.70 -9.89
C SER A 60 -2.52 -16.56 -11.06
N ALA A 61 -2.42 -17.57 -11.93
CA ALA A 61 -1.56 -17.52 -13.10
C ALA A 61 -2.04 -16.47 -14.14
N ASP A 62 -3.35 -16.42 -14.40
CA ASP A 62 -3.96 -15.48 -15.35
C ASP A 62 -3.88 -14.03 -14.84
N PHE A 63 -4.10 -13.82 -13.53
CA PHE A 63 -3.90 -12.53 -12.87
C PHE A 63 -2.45 -12.05 -13.02
N LEU A 64 -1.48 -12.87 -12.62
CA LEU A 64 -0.06 -12.50 -12.70
C LEU A 64 0.39 -12.23 -14.14
N LYS A 65 -0.09 -13.01 -15.10
CA LYS A 65 0.19 -12.78 -16.52
C LYS A 65 -0.30 -11.40 -16.98
N LYS A 66 -1.49 -10.98 -16.53
CA LYS A 66 -2.03 -9.64 -16.84
C LYS A 66 -1.27 -8.54 -16.11
N GLU A 67 -0.96 -8.76 -14.83
CA GLU A 67 -0.31 -7.78 -13.95
C GLU A 67 1.15 -7.51 -14.35
N TYR A 68 1.89 -8.53 -14.79
CA TYR A 68 3.25 -8.37 -15.33
C TYR A 68 3.28 -7.95 -16.80
N GLY A 69 2.29 -8.35 -17.62
CA GLY A 69 2.27 -8.02 -19.04
C GLY A 69 3.47 -8.57 -19.82
N ILE A 70 3.99 -7.77 -20.75
CA ILE A 70 5.20 -8.09 -21.54
C ILE A 70 6.24 -7.04 -21.22
N GLY A 71 7.41 -7.48 -20.78
CA GLY A 71 8.46 -6.59 -20.35
C GLY A 71 9.63 -7.33 -19.72
N GLY A 72 10.45 -6.58 -19.01
CA GLY A 72 11.60 -7.12 -18.32
C GLY A 72 12.37 -6.02 -17.60
N ARG A 73 13.35 -6.42 -16.80
CA ARG A 73 14.24 -5.51 -16.10
C ARG A 73 15.67 -6.03 -16.09
N THR A 74 16.62 -5.10 -16.03
CA THR A 74 18.04 -5.40 -15.88
C THR A 74 18.41 -5.45 -14.40
N HIS A 75 19.58 -6.03 -14.07
CA HIS A 75 20.06 -6.19 -12.69
C HIS A 75 19.08 -6.99 -11.81
N ALA A 76 18.31 -7.89 -12.41
CA ALA A 76 17.21 -8.58 -11.76
C ALA A 76 17.67 -9.70 -10.81
N VAL A 77 18.84 -10.29 -11.07
CA VAL A 77 19.34 -11.46 -10.33
C VAL A 77 20.59 -11.06 -9.55
N SER A 78 20.53 -11.10 -8.21
CA SER A 78 21.60 -10.65 -7.31
C SER A 78 22.09 -9.21 -7.53
N ARG A 79 21.30 -8.36 -8.22
CA ARG A 79 21.74 -7.02 -8.65
C ARG A 79 23.02 -7.01 -9.50
N GLU A 80 23.38 -8.15 -10.08
CA GLU A 80 24.60 -8.29 -10.88
C GLU A 80 24.42 -7.63 -12.25
N SER A 81 25.44 -6.88 -12.68
CA SER A 81 25.48 -6.28 -14.03
C SER A 81 25.40 -7.37 -15.11
N GLY A 82 24.50 -7.19 -16.07
CA GLY A 82 24.24 -8.18 -17.11
C GLY A 82 23.31 -9.33 -16.69
N SER A 83 22.65 -9.23 -15.53
CA SER A 83 21.50 -10.08 -15.21
C SER A 83 20.19 -9.46 -15.70
N TYR A 84 19.23 -10.29 -16.08
CA TYR A 84 17.96 -9.87 -16.66
C TYR A 84 16.81 -10.74 -16.16
N GLU A 85 15.64 -10.13 -16.01
CA GLU A 85 14.35 -10.80 -15.88
C GLU A 85 13.51 -10.39 -17.09
N ASP A 86 12.96 -11.36 -17.79
CA ASP A 86 12.00 -11.15 -18.87
C ASP A 86 10.68 -11.80 -18.50
N HIS A 87 9.58 -11.11 -18.71
CA HIS A 87 8.24 -11.64 -18.48
C HIS A 87 7.37 -11.43 -19.72
N GLY A 88 6.53 -12.43 -20.01
CA GLY A 88 5.65 -12.40 -21.17
C GLY A 88 4.66 -13.54 -21.18
N SER A 89 4.13 -13.89 -22.35
CA SER A 89 3.01 -14.84 -22.47
C SER A 89 3.28 -16.22 -21.85
N LYS A 90 4.55 -16.64 -21.79
CA LYS A 90 4.99 -17.96 -21.28
C LYS A 90 5.38 -17.96 -19.80
N GLY A 91 5.45 -16.81 -19.14
CA GLY A 91 5.91 -16.69 -17.75
C GLY A 91 7.13 -15.79 -17.63
N ILE A 92 7.97 -16.07 -16.63
CA ILE A 92 9.16 -15.29 -16.27
C ILE A 92 10.42 -16.10 -16.58
N THR A 93 11.40 -15.46 -17.19
CA THR A 93 12.73 -16.01 -17.48
C THR A 93 13.79 -15.18 -16.80
N LEU A 94 14.65 -15.80 -16.00
CA LEU A 94 15.78 -15.17 -15.32
C LEU A 94 17.09 -15.58 -15.97
N ARG A 95 17.94 -14.60 -16.23
CA ARG A 95 19.23 -14.78 -16.91
C ARG A 95 20.33 -14.12 -16.09
N LYS A 96 21.46 -14.81 -15.97
CA LYS A 96 22.64 -14.34 -15.22
C LYS A 96 23.90 -14.88 -15.88
N THR A 97 24.89 -14.02 -16.06
CA THR A 97 26.15 -14.37 -16.74
C THR A 97 26.82 -15.58 -16.09
N GLY A 98 27.07 -16.62 -16.88
CA GLY A 98 27.69 -17.86 -16.43
C GLY A 98 26.76 -18.85 -15.74
N CYS A 99 25.45 -18.58 -15.69
CA CYS A 99 24.43 -19.50 -15.18
C CYS A 99 23.52 -19.99 -16.32
N ALA A 100 22.91 -21.17 -16.14
CA ALA A 100 21.79 -21.59 -16.98
C ALA A 100 20.56 -20.71 -16.73
N ASP A 101 19.82 -20.41 -17.80
CA ASP A 101 18.58 -19.65 -17.73
C ASP A 101 17.51 -20.40 -16.92
N VAL A 102 16.76 -19.66 -16.11
CA VAL A 102 15.66 -20.20 -15.31
C VAL A 102 14.34 -19.69 -15.88
N GLN A 103 13.61 -20.56 -16.57
CA GLN A 103 12.26 -20.27 -17.05
C GLN A 103 11.19 -20.85 -16.10
N MET A 104 10.20 -20.04 -15.75
CA MET A 104 9.06 -20.42 -14.93
C MET A 104 7.77 -20.04 -15.64
N ASN A 105 6.84 -20.99 -15.78
CA ASN A 105 5.49 -20.69 -16.23
C ASN A 105 4.70 -19.94 -15.15
N TRP A 106 3.59 -19.32 -15.54
CA TRP A 106 2.78 -18.51 -14.63
C TRP A 106 2.25 -19.27 -13.41
N SER A 107 1.94 -20.56 -13.53
CA SER A 107 1.54 -21.39 -12.39
C SER A 107 2.67 -21.54 -11.36
N LYS A 108 3.91 -21.77 -11.82
CA LYS A 108 5.09 -21.87 -10.95
C LYS A 108 5.44 -20.52 -10.29
N VAL A 109 5.26 -19.42 -11.02
CA VAL A 109 5.42 -18.07 -10.47
C VAL A 109 4.37 -17.82 -9.38
N ALA A 110 3.10 -18.16 -9.64
CA ALA A 110 2.01 -18.03 -8.67
C ALA A 110 2.29 -18.82 -7.39
N SER A 111 2.73 -20.08 -7.50
CA SER A 111 3.09 -20.88 -6.32
C SER A 111 4.21 -20.26 -5.50
N ARG A 112 5.25 -19.73 -6.17
CA ARG A 112 6.38 -19.09 -5.47
C ARG A 112 5.97 -17.79 -4.78
N ILE A 113 5.19 -16.92 -5.44
CA ILE A 113 4.70 -15.68 -4.85
C ILE A 113 3.79 -15.99 -3.64
N SER A 114 2.87 -16.95 -3.77
CA SER A 114 2.02 -17.40 -2.67
C SER A 114 2.85 -17.89 -1.48
N GLU A 115 3.92 -18.66 -1.72
CA GLU A 115 4.83 -19.11 -0.67
C GLU A 115 5.57 -17.95 0.01
N LEU A 116 6.04 -16.97 -0.76
CA LEU A 116 6.70 -15.77 -0.22
C LEU A 116 5.75 -14.96 0.67
N ILE A 117 4.49 -14.79 0.25
CA ILE A 117 3.48 -14.08 1.04
C ILE A 117 3.17 -14.85 2.33
N ARG A 118 2.92 -16.18 2.22
CA ARG A 118 2.65 -17.05 3.37
C ARG A 118 3.79 -17.07 4.39
N THR A 119 5.03 -16.91 3.94
CA THR A 119 6.22 -16.88 4.80
C THR A 119 6.65 -15.47 5.19
N ASN A 120 5.87 -14.45 4.84
CA ASN A 120 6.16 -13.05 5.11
C ASN A 120 7.53 -12.57 4.57
N ARG A 121 7.88 -13.06 3.37
CA ARG A 121 9.14 -12.77 2.64
C ARG A 121 8.90 -12.01 1.33
N TYR A 122 7.66 -11.67 1.01
CA TYR A 122 7.33 -10.95 -0.22
C TYR A 122 7.61 -9.45 -0.11
N PHE A 123 7.27 -8.85 1.04
CA PHE A 123 7.73 -7.52 1.43
C PHE A 123 8.97 -7.63 2.32
N THR A 124 9.86 -6.64 2.23
CA THR A 124 10.81 -6.39 3.31
C THR A 124 10.05 -5.82 4.52
N PRO A 125 10.62 -5.88 5.74
CA PRO A 125 9.98 -5.29 6.91
C PRO A 125 9.61 -3.81 6.74
N ASP A 126 10.49 -3.02 6.10
CA ASP A 126 10.25 -1.60 5.86
C ASP A 126 9.12 -1.37 4.84
N GLU A 127 9.07 -2.18 3.79
CA GLU A 127 7.97 -2.11 2.81
C GLU A 127 6.63 -2.54 3.40
N GLN A 128 6.64 -3.58 4.25
CA GLN A 128 5.44 -4.03 4.95
C GLN A 128 4.92 -2.95 5.89
N ALA A 129 5.80 -2.33 6.69
CA ALA A 129 5.42 -1.23 7.57
C ALA A 129 4.88 -0.01 6.78
N ALA A 130 5.47 0.30 5.63
CA ALA A 130 4.96 1.36 4.75
C ALA A 130 3.58 1.02 4.17
N TYR A 131 3.36 -0.24 3.77
CA TYR A 131 2.08 -0.73 3.30
C TYR A 131 1.01 -0.66 4.40
N ASP A 132 1.31 -1.19 5.59
CA ASP A 132 0.40 -1.21 6.72
C ASP A 132 -0.01 0.22 7.10
N LYS A 133 0.95 1.15 7.18
CA LYS A 133 0.69 2.56 7.43
C LYS A 133 -0.20 3.19 6.34
N ALA A 134 0.02 2.87 5.07
CA ALA A 134 -0.81 3.37 3.98
C ALA A 134 -2.26 2.85 4.10
N MET A 135 -2.43 1.57 4.42
CA MET A 135 -3.75 0.96 4.63
C MET A 135 -4.48 1.56 5.84
N GLU A 136 -3.78 1.80 6.96
CA GLU A 136 -4.35 2.47 8.12
C GLU A 136 -4.79 3.91 7.79
N GLN A 137 -3.98 4.64 7.02
CA GLN A 137 -4.33 5.99 6.57
C GLN A 137 -5.55 5.99 5.65
N ASP A 138 -5.64 5.04 4.72
CA ASP A 138 -6.79 4.93 3.83
C ASP A 138 -8.05 4.49 4.58
N ALA A 139 -7.94 3.57 5.54
CA ALA A 139 -9.04 3.20 6.43
C ALA A 139 -9.54 4.40 7.24
N LEU A 140 -8.62 5.20 7.80
CA LEU A 140 -8.97 6.41 8.54
C LEU A 140 -9.69 7.43 7.64
N ARG A 141 -9.21 7.64 6.42
CA ARG A 141 -9.85 8.54 5.44
C ARG A 141 -11.25 8.08 5.09
N ASN A 142 -11.46 6.79 4.89
CA ASN A 142 -12.78 6.23 4.62
C ASN A 142 -13.72 6.39 5.82
N ALA A 143 -13.23 6.13 7.05
CA ALA A 143 -14.01 6.33 8.26
C ALA A 143 -14.46 7.79 8.40
N VAL A 144 -13.53 8.75 8.28
CA VAL A 144 -13.81 10.19 8.30
C VAL A 144 -14.84 10.58 7.25
N TYR A 145 -14.73 10.07 6.03
CA TYR A 145 -15.70 10.37 4.98
C TYR A 145 -17.10 9.80 5.26
N ASN A 146 -17.18 8.60 5.85
CA ASN A 146 -18.44 8.01 6.27
C ASN A 146 -19.09 8.83 7.39
N ASP A 147 -18.32 9.21 8.41
CA ASP A 147 -18.80 10.05 9.51
C ASP A 147 -19.29 11.41 8.99
N TYR A 148 -18.57 12.02 8.05
CA TYR A 148 -19.02 13.23 7.35
C TYR A 148 -20.36 13.01 6.65
N ASN A 149 -20.54 11.90 5.92
CA ASN A 149 -21.78 11.63 5.21
C ASN A 149 -22.96 11.37 6.16
N ASP A 150 -22.72 10.76 7.32
CA ASP A 150 -23.76 10.56 8.34
C ASP A 150 -24.24 11.90 8.89
N VAL A 151 -23.32 12.81 9.19
CA VAL A 151 -23.64 14.20 9.54
C VAL A 151 -24.39 14.90 8.41
N LYS A 152 -23.88 14.80 7.17
CA LYS A 152 -24.51 15.44 6.01
C LYS A 152 -25.91 14.91 5.72
N ALA A 153 -26.18 13.63 6.00
CA ALA A 153 -27.51 13.04 5.84
C ALA A 153 -28.54 13.62 6.84
N ALA A 154 -28.10 13.98 8.05
CA ALA A 154 -28.93 14.69 9.02
C ALA A 154 -29.14 16.17 8.66
N HIS A 155 -28.22 16.74 7.87
CA HIS A 155 -28.14 18.16 7.51
C HIS A 155 -28.04 18.37 5.97
N PRO A 156 -29.04 17.91 5.18
CA PRO A 156 -28.90 17.81 3.72
C PRO A 156 -28.76 19.17 3.02
N ASP A 157 -29.41 20.21 3.53
CA ASP A 157 -29.46 21.55 2.93
C ASP A 157 -28.35 22.49 3.47
N GLU A 158 -27.43 21.97 4.28
CA GLU A 158 -26.49 22.77 5.08
C GLU A 158 -25.04 22.43 4.73
N ILE A 159 -24.13 23.41 4.82
CA ILE A 159 -22.70 23.18 4.54
C ILE A 159 -22.03 22.61 5.79
N VAL A 160 -21.49 21.40 5.67
CA VAL A 160 -20.78 20.74 6.78
C VAL A 160 -19.29 21.03 6.71
N LEU A 161 -18.76 21.70 7.73
CA LEU A 161 -17.31 21.83 7.98
C LEU A 161 -16.89 20.73 8.96
N TYR A 162 -16.21 19.70 8.47
CA TYR A 162 -15.84 18.55 9.30
C TYR A 162 -14.37 18.61 9.70
N GLN A 163 -14.10 18.62 11.01
CA GLN A 163 -12.72 18.73 11.50
C GLN A 163 -11.99 17.39 11.40
N VAL A 164 -10.84 17.40 10.73
CA VAL A 164 -9.96 16.25 10.56
C VAL A 164 -8.54 16.65 10.98
N GLY A 165 -8.22 16.38 12.25
CA GLY A 165 -6.97 16.88 12.84
C GLY A 165 -6.92 18.40 12.82
N ASP A 166 -5.90 18.95 12.16
CA ASP A 166 -5.64 20.39 12.10
C ASP A 166 -6.30 21.10 10.90
N PHE A 167 -7.27 20.46 10.23
CA PHE A 167 -7.99 21.02 9.08
C PHE A 167 -9.51 20.86 9.22
N PHE A 168 -10.26 21.79 8.65
CA PHE A 168 -11.65 21.55 8.28
C PHE A 168 -11.72 21.09 6.84
N GLU A 169 -12.35 19.94 6.60
CA GLU A 169 -12.54 19.36 5.28
C GLU A 169 -14.04 19.36 4.92
N LEU A 170 -14.32 19.61 3.63
CA LEU A 170 -15.62 19.50 3.01
C LEU A 170 -15.53 18.54 1.84
N TYR A 171 -16.63 17.85 1.56
CA TYR A 171 -16.67 16.82 0.54
C TYR A 171 -17.82 17.01 -0.44
N GLY A 172 -17.69 16.40 -1.62
CA GLY A 172 -18.76 16.30 -2.62
C GLY A 172 -19.31 17.65 -3.07
N GLU A 173 -20.63 17.82 -2.91
CA GLU A 173 -21.33 19.04 -3.32
C GLU A 173 -21.00 20.24 -2.42
N ASP A 174 -20.82 20.04 -1.11
CA ASP A 174 -20.43 21.13 -0.20
C ASP A 174 -19.08 21.71 -0.62
N ALA A 175 -18.10 20.84 -0.92
CA ALA A 175 -16.81 21.28 -1.42
C ALA A 175 -16.94 22.11 -2.70
N ARG A 176 -17.78 21.67 -3.65
CA ARG A 176 -18.00 22.42 -4.91
C ARG A 176 -18.71 23.74 -4.69
N ALA A 177 -19.64 23.79 -3.74
CA ALA A 177 -20.40 24.99 -3.44
C ALA A 177 -19.51 26.09 -2.86
N VAL A 178 -18.55 25.73 -2.00
CA VAL A 178 -17.76 26.73 -1.25
C VAL A 178 -16.36 26.96 -1.80
N ALA A 179 -15.83 26.10 -2.68
CA ALA A 179 -14.44 26.21 -3.10
C ALA A 179 -14.11 27.55 -3.77
N ASP A 180 -14.93 27.98 -4.74
CA ASP A 180 -14.72 29.27 -5.40
C ASP A 180 -14.97 30.44 -4.43
N ASP A 181 -15.98 30.32 -3.58
CA ASP A 181 -16.34 31.33 -2.58
C ASP A 181 -15.22 31.58 -1.56
N LEU A 182 -14.54 30.51 -1.15
CA LEU A 182 -13.46 30.52 -0.17
C LEU A 182 -12.07 30.57 -0.80
N SER A 183 -11.98 30.60 -2.14
CA SER A 183 -10.71 30.50 -2.89
C SER A 183 -9.88 29.26 -2.51
N LEU A 184 -10.55 28.14 -2.28
CA LEU A 184 -9.94 26.85 -1.95
C LEU A 184 -9.72 26.01 -3.20
N GLU A 185 -8.63 25.23 -3.20
CA GLU A 185 -8.36 24.28 -4.27
C GLU A 185 -9.27 23.04 -4.15
N LEU A 186 -10.04 22.77 -5.21
CA LEU A 186 -10.81 21.53 -5.34
C LEU A 186 -9.89 20.38 -5.74
N THR A 187 -9.65 19.49 -4.79
CA THR A 187 -8.88 18.26 -5.02
C THR A 187 -9.80 17.06 -5.19
N ARG A 188 -9.23 15.95 -5.65
CA ARG A 188 -9.93 14.66 -5.75
C ARG A 188 -9.14 13.61 -5.00
N ARG A 189 -9.82 12.88 -4.13
CA ARG A 189 -9.25 11.77 -3.37
C ARG A 189 -9.96 10.48 -3.78
N ASN A 190 -9.20 9.41 -3.97
CA ASN A 190 -9.79 8.09 -4.20
C ASN A 190 -10.07 7.45 -2.83
N LEU A 191 -11.32 7.09 -2.58
CA LEU A 191 -11.79 6.44 -1.36
C LEU A 191 -12.32 5.06 -1.72
N GLU A 192 -12.08 4.10 -0.84
CA GLU A 192 -12.50 2.72 -1.06
C GLU A 192 -14.03 2.64 -0.99
N GLY A 193 -14.67 1.95 -1.94
CA GLY A 193 -16.13 1.88 -2.04
C GLY A 193 -16.82 3.15 -2.58
N ALA A 194 -16.29 4.35 -2.28
CA ALA A 194 -16.87 5.62 -2.72
C ALA A 194 -16.29 6.15 -4.06
N GLY A 195 -15.13 5.65 -4.48
CA GLY A 195 -14.46 6.09 -5.71
C GLY A 195 -13.81 7.46 -5.56
N ARG A 196 -13.79 8.26 -6.64
CA ARG A 196 -13.15 9.59 -6.64
C ARG A 196 -14.08 10.63 -6.04
N VAL A 197 -13.82 11.01 -4.80
CA VAL A 197 -14.55 12.05 -4.07
C VAL A 197 -13.85 13.40 -4.25
N THR A 198 -14.62 14.42 -4.58
CA THR A 198 -14.17 15.81 -4.62
C THR A 198 -14.13 16.38 -3.20
N MET A 199 -13.09 17.13 -2.87
CA MET A 199 -12.96 17.75 -1.54
C MET A 199 -12.15 19.04 -1.57
N CYS A 200 -12.37 19.87 -0.56
CA CYS A 200 -11.52 21.02 -0.25
C CYS A 200 -11.41 21.15 1.28
N GLY A 201 -10.44 21.92 1.76
CA GLY A 201 -10.29 22.16 3.18
C GLY A 201 -9.32 23.29 3.49
N PHE A 202 -9.34 23.74 4.74
CA PHE A 202 -8.50 24.82 5.24
C PHE A 202 -8.03 24.56 6.67
N PRO A 203 -6.93 25.17 7.13
CA PRO A 203 -6.40 24.98 8.47
C PRO A 203 -7.39 25.35 9.57
N ALA A 204 -7.49 24.54 10.63
CA ALA A 204 -8.44 24.72 11.72
C ALA A 204 -8.23 26.04 12.49
N ASN A 205 -7.00 26.52 12.57
CA ASN A 205 -6.67 27.82 13.17
C ASN A 205 -7.15 29.03 12.34
N GLU A 206 -7.60 28.83 11.10
CA GLU A 206 -8.15 29.86 10.23
C GLU A 206 -9.70 29.86 10.20
N LEU A 207 -10.35 29.02 11.02
CA LEU A 207 -11.82 28.86 11.04
C LEU A 207 -12.57 30.19 11.09
N GLY A 208 -12.14 31.12 11.94
CA GLY A 208 -12.78 32.42 12.06
C GLY A 208 -12.83 33.19 10.74
N GLU A 209 -11.74 33.19 9.98
CA GLU A 209 -11.67 33.89 8.69
C GLU A 209 -12.61 33.26 7.64
N TYR A 210 -12.60 31.93 7.54
CA TYR A 210 -13.45 31.23 6.57
C TYR A 210 -14.94 31.28 6.93
N VAL A 211 -15.28 31.24 8.22
CA VAL A 211 -16.67 31.42 8.67
C VAL A 211 -17.18 32.81 8.31
N GLU A 212 -16.37 33.86 8.49
CA GLU A 212 -16.78 35.22 8.10
C GLU A 212 -16.98 35.35 6.59
N LYS A 213 -16.12 34.74 5.76
CA LYS A 213 -16.32 34.68 4.30
C LYS A 213 -17.62 33.94 3.94
N LEU A 214 -17.91 32.84 4.61
CA LEU A 214 -19.16 32.10 4.40
C LEU A 214 -20.39 32.93 4.79
N ARG A 215 -20.32 33.79 5.83
CA ARG A 215 -21.43 34.68 6.23
C ARG A 215 -21.91 35.60 5.12
N GLU A 216 -21.03 36.00 4.20
CA GLU A 216 -21.37 36.94 3.15
C GLU A 216 -22.35 36.35 2.13
N LYS A 217 -22.31 35.03 1.94
CA LYS A 217 -23.04 34.31 0.88
C LYS A 217 -24.02 33.27 1.40
N HIS A 218 -23.80 32.78 2.62
CA HIS A 218 -24.55 31.71 3.26
C HIS A 218 -25.11 32.20 4.59
N ARG A 219 -26.35 31.80 4.92
CA ARG A 219 -26.93 32.15 6.22
C ARG A 219 -26.18 31.39 7.31
N ILE A 220 -25.89 32.01 8.45
CA ILE A 220 -25.24 31.36 9.60
C ILE A 220 -26.18 31.44 10.80
N ARG A 221 -26.43 30.31 11.47
CA ARG A 221 -27.09 30.19 12.77
C ARG A 221 -26.03 29.97 13.87
N THR A 222 -26.33 30.26 15.11
CA THR A 222 -25.42 29.91 16.22
C THR A 222 -26.29 29.35 17.31
N ALA A 223 -25.84 28.27 17.95
CA ALA A 223 -26.56 27.61 19.02
C ALA A 223 -25.68 27.56 20.28
N TRP A 224 -26.31 27.71 21.42
CA TRP A 224 -25.68 27.59 22.73
C TRP A 224 -26.10 26.23 23.31
N ASP A 225 -25.13 25.42 23.75
CA ASP A 225 -25.39 24.15 24.42
C ASP A 225 -25.44 24.40 25.93
N GLU A 226 -26.62 24.27 26.53
CA GLU A 226 -26.83 24.50 27.97
C GLU A 226 -26.19 23.42 28.86
N GLU A 227 -25.93 22.21 28.36
CA GLU A 227 -25.28 21.14 29.13
C GLU A 227 -23.75 21.29 29.16
N LYS A 228 -23.16 21.87 28.11
CA LYS A 228 -21.70 22.01 27.95
C LYS A 228 -21.16 23.40 28.25
N GLU A 229 -22.03 24.41 28.41
CA GLU A 229 -21.65 25.82 28.63
C GLU A 229 -20.69 26.38 27.55
N GLU A 230 -20.86 25.99 26.29
CA GLU A 230 -20.01 26.42 25.17
C GLU A 230 -20.82 27.00 24.00
N TRP A 231 -20.24 28.00 23.31
CA TRP A 231 -20.81 28.62 22.12
C TRP A 231 -20.47 27.80 20.87
N TYR A 232 -21.48 27.40 20.10
CA TYR A 232 -21.31 26.78 18.79
C TYR A 232 -21.61 27.78 17.65
N PHE A 233 -20.71 27.84 16.65
CA PHE A 233 -20.86 28.67 15.45
C PHE A 233 -21.29 27.79 14.26
N SER A 234 -22.37 28.15 13.55
CA SER A 234 -23.03 27.25 12.61
C SER A 234 -23.40 27.96 11.30
N VAL A 235 -22.79 27.69 10.14
CA VAL A 235 -23.17 28.34 8.86
C VAL A 235 -24.47 27.74 8.31
N VAL A 236 -25.54 27.79 9.11
CA VAL A 236 -26.61 26.79 9.21
C VAL A 236 -25.99 25.42 9.50
N ASP A 237 -25.92 25.14 10.81
CA ASP A 237 -25.49 23.93 11.53
C ASP A 237 -24.26 23.16 11.00
N VAL A 238 -23.09 23.80 11.15
CA VAL A 238 -21.81 23.09 11.28
C VAL A 238 -21.88 22.24 12.55
N VAL A 239 -22.08 20.93 12.38
CA VAL A 239 -21.67 19.95 13.39
C VAL A 239 -20.15 19.90 13.33
N ALA A 240 -19.48 20.70 14.14
CA ALA A 240 -18.13 20.35 14.57
C ALA A 240 -18.30 19.17 15.53
N VAL A 241 -18.14 17.94 15.04
CA VAL A 241 -17.84 16.82 15.94
C VAL A 241 -16.41 17.07 16.43
N LEU A 242 -16.28 17.85 17.49
CA LEU A 242 -15.07 17.82 18.32
C LEU A 242 -15.09 16.47 19.04
N THR A 243 -14.27 15.53 18.59
CA THR A 243 -13.84 14.40 19.43
C THR A 243 -12.69 14.83 20.33
#